data_AF-A0A6J4TXA7-F1
#
_entry.id   AF-A0A6J4TXA7-F1
#
_cell.length_a   1.000
_cell.length_b   1.000
_cell.length_c   1.000
_cell.angle_alpha   90.00
_cell.angle_beta   90.00
_cell.angle_gamma   90.00
#
_symmetry.space_group_name_H-M   'P 1'
#
loop_
_entity.id
_entity.type
_entity.pdbx_description
1 polymer ?
#
loop_
_entity_poly.entity_id
_entity_poly.type
_entity_poly.pdbx_seq_one_letter_code
_entity_poly.pdbx_strand_id
1 'polypeptide(L)'
;MTATVFFMLTYTETIDYLFHRLPMFSRLGAAAFKGDLTNTIKICEAVGNPHLQFKSVHIAGTNGKGSASHMLAAIMQKAGYKTGLYTSPHLKDFRERIKINGEMVAED
;
A
#
# COMPACT_ATOMS: atom_id res chain seq x y z
N MET A 1 -12.09 -15.80 28.41
CA MET A 1 -12.37 -14.35 28.36
C MET A 1 -11.03 -13.62 28.25
N THR A 2 -10.47 -13.53 27.05
CA THR A 2 -9.33 -12.63 26.79
C THR A 2 -9.90 -11.47 25.99
N ALA A 3 -10.02 -10.33 26.66
CA ALA A 3 -10.44 -9.09 26.03
C ALA A 3 -9.47 -8.78 24.89
N THR A 4 -9.94 -8.93 23.64
CA THR A 4 -9.29 -8.31 22.49
C THR A 4 -9.49 -6.81 22.65
N VAL A 5 -8.55 -6.16 23.35
CA VAL A 5 -8.45 -4.70 23.32
C VAL A 5 -8.01 -4.36 21.91
N PHE A 6 -8.98 -4.02 21.06
CA PHE A 6 -8.70 -3.34 19.80
C PHE A 6 -8.19 -1.95 20.19
N PHE A 7 -6.87 -1.81 20.34
CA PHE A 7 -6.27 -0.48 20.43
C PHE A 7 -6.58 0.22 19.10
N MET A 8 -7.54 1.15 19.11
CA MET A 8 -7.68 2.10 18.02
C MET A 8 -6.49 3.05 18.11
N LEU A 9 -5.40 2.69 17.42
CA LEU A 9 -4.27 3.59 17.21
C LEU A 9 -4.76 4.78 16.39
N THR A 10 -4.32 5.98 16.76
CA THR A 10 -4.43 7.15 15.90
C THR A 10 -3.64 6.94 14.60
N TYR A 11 -3.90 7.76 13.57
CA TYR A 11 -3.11 7.74 12.35
C TYR A 11 -1.61 7.86 12.64
N THR A 12 -1.23 8.81 13.49
CA THR A 12 0.18 9.04 13.85
C THR A 12 0.80 7.83 14.54
N GLU A 13 0.11 7.22 15.51
CA GLU A 13 0.60 6.01 16.20
C GLU A 13 0.69 4.82 15.25
N THR A 14 -0.24 4.70 14.31
CA THR A 14 -0.23 3.64 13.28
C THR A 14 0.97 3.79 12.35
N ILE A 15 1.23 5.00 11.88
CA ILE A 15 2.39 5.30 11.02
C ILE A 15 3.71 5.04 11.77
N ASP A 16 3.80 5.46 13.02
CA ASP A 16 4.98 5.22 13.85
C ASP A 16 5.22 3.72 14.05
N TYR A 17 4.17 2.97 14.39
CA TYR A 17 4.21 1.52 14.52
C TYR A 17 4.74 0.85 13.25
N LEU A 18 4.21 1.23 12.07
CA LEU A 18 4.63 0.67 10.79
C LEU A 18 6.12 0.92 10.52
N PHE A 19 6.62 2.12 10.77
CA PHE A 19 8.02 2.46 10.53
C PHE A 19 9.00 1.84 11.53
N HIS A 20 8.56 1.56 12.76
CA HIS A 20 9.42 0.95 13.79
C HIS A 20 9.43 -0.58 13.75
N ARG A 21 8.32 -1.23 13.37
CA ARG A 21 8.18 -2.69 13.46
C ARG A 21 8.55 -3.43 12.19
N LEU A 22 8.48 -2.77 11.03
CA LEU A 22 8.80 -3.41 9.77
C LEU A 22 10.28 -3.25 9.42
N PRO A 23 10.96 -4.34 8.98
CA PRO A 23 12.32 -4.25 8.49
C PRO A 23 12.32 -3.48 7.16
N MET A 24 12.57 -2.17 7.25
CA MET A 24 12.61 -1.28 6.10
C MET A 24 13.93 -1.45 5.35
N PHE A 25 13.85 -1.81 4.06
CA PHE A 25 15.04 -1.92 3.20
C PHE A 25 15.88 -0.63 3.20
N SER A 26 15.24 0.54 3.28
CA SER A 26 15.94 1.82 3.38
C SER A 26 16.78 1.98 4.66
N ARG A 27 16.51 1.20 5.72
CA ARG A 27 17.23 1.24 7.00
C ARG A 27 18.24 0.08 7.15
N LEU A 28 17.84 -1.12 6.74
CA LEU A 28 18.59 -2.36 7.01
C LEU A 28 19.26 -2.96 5.75
N GLY A 29 19.03 -2.35 4.57
CA GLY A 29 19.59 -2.82 3.30
C GLY A 29 19.22 -4.27 2.98
N ALA A 30 20.18 -5.02 2.44
CA ALA A 30 20.00 -6.40 2.03
C ALA A 30 19.52 -7.33 3.18
N ALA A 31 19.81 -7.01 4.44
CA ALA A 31 19.36 -7.80 5.58
C ALA A 31 17.83 -7.74 5.81
N ALA A 32 17.16 -6.70 5.29
CA ALA A 32 15.69 -6.62 5.28
C ALA A 32 15.06 -7.34 4.09
N PHE A 33 15.84 -7.77 3.10
CA PHE A 33 15.31 -8.43 1.93
C PHE A 33 14.96 -9.89 2.26
N LYS A 34 13.65 -10.19 2.22
CA LYS A 34 13.14 -11.55 2.23
C LYS A 34 12.74 -11.92 0.81
N GLY A 35 13.44 -12.90 0.22
CA GLY A 35 13.28 -13.30 -1.18
C GLY A 35 12.02 -14.13 -1.49
N ASP A 36 11.09 -14.24 -0.56
CA ASP A 36 9.86 -15.02 -0.71
C ASP A 36 8.63 -14.21 -0.29
N LEU A 37 7.47 -14.63 -0.80
CA LEU A 37 6.18 -13.96 -0.58
C LEU A 37 5.36 -14.57 0.57
N THR A 38 5.94 -15.49 1.36
CA THR A 38 5.18 -16.30 2.35
C THR A 38 4.41 -15.45 3.33
N ASN A 39 5.01 -14.38 3.85
CA ASN A 39 4.35 -13.51 4.82
C ASN A 39 3.21 -12.70 4.17
N THR A 40 3.44 -12.18 2.96
CA THR A 40 2.42 -11.44 2.20
C THR A 40 1.23 -12.32 1.89
N ILE A 41 1.47 -13.56 1.43
CA ILE A 41 0.42 -14.54 1.13
C ILE A 41 -0.39 -14.85 2.39
N LYS A 42 0.26 -15.17 3.52
CA LYS A 42 -0.41 -15.44 4.81
C LYS A 42 -1.29 -14.27 5.27
N ILE A 43 -0.81 -13.03 5.13
CA ILE A 43 -1.60 -11.84 5.48
C ILE A 43 -2.80 -11.72 4.55
N CYS A 44 -2.60 -11.86 3.23
CA CYS A 44 -3.69 -11.81 2.26
C CYS A 44 -4.77 -12.87 2.54
N GLU A 45 -4.38 -14.11 2.82
CA GLU A 45 -5.30 -15.19 3.18
C GLU A 45 -6.10 -14.83 4.45
N ALA A 46 -5.44 -14.31 5.48
CA ALA A 46 -6.07 -13.92 6.74
C ALA A 46 -7.11 -12.78 6.58
N VAL A 47 -6.96 -11.92 5.57
CA VAL A 47 -7.91 -10.83 5.27
C VAL A 47 -8.85 -11.16 4.11
N GLY A 48 -8.95 -12.41 3.69
CA GLY A 48 -9.92 -12.87 2.68
C GLY A 48 -9.51 -12.58 1.22
N ASN A 49 -8.20 -12.51 0.95
CA ASN A 49 -7.63 -12.32 -0.39
C ASN A 49 -8.22 -11.12 -1.17
N PRO A 50 -8.21 -9.89 -0.60
CA PRO A 50 -8.86 -8.72 -1.21
C PRO A 50 -8.24 -8.34 -2.56
N HIS A 51 -6.97 -8.66 -2.78
CA HIS A 51 -6.26 -8.42 -4.03
C HIS A 51 -6.85 -9.18 -5.24
N LEU A 52 -7.71 -10.18 -5.02
CA LEU A 52 -8.40 -10.94 -6.08
C LEU A 52 -9.78 -10.36 -6.44
N GLN A 53 -10.26 -9.36 -5.68
CA GLN A 53 -11.61 -8.82 -5.81
C GLN A 53 -11.74 -7.71 -6.88
N PHE A 54 -10.63 -7.36 -7.53
CA PHE A 54 -10.60 -6.32 -8.56
C PHE A 54 -9.57 -6.63 -9.65
N LYS A 55 -9.76 -6.05 -10.84
CA LYS A 55 -8.79 -6.12 -11.93
C LYS A 55 -7.59 -5.25 -11.59
N SER A 56 -6.39 -5.76 -11.86
CA SER A 56 -5.14 -5.08 -11.51
C SER A 56 -4.23 -4.95 -12.74
N VAL A 57 -3.54 -3.83 -12.84
CA VAL A 57 -2.43 -3.62 -13.78
C VAL A 57 -1.15 -3.48 -12.96
N HIS A 58 -0.16 -4.32 -13.21
CA HIS A 58 1.12 -4.30 -12.51
C HIS A 58 2.16 -3.56 -13.36
N ILE A 59 2.75 -2.49 -12.82
CA ILE A 59 3.72 -1.66 -13.52
C ILE A 59 5.10 -1.79 -12.85
N ALA A 60 6.04 -2.41 -13.58
CA ALA A 60 7.43 -2.60 -13.16
C ALA A 60 8.40 -1.89 -14.11
N GLY A 61 9.66 -1.72 -13.70
CA GLY A 61 10.71 -1.06 -14.48
C GLY A 61 11.64 -0.20 -13.63
N THR A 62 12.74 0.31 -14.19
CA THR A 62 13.69 1.13 -13.43
C THR A 62 13.17 2.57 -13.25
N ASN A 63 12.66 3.18 -14.32
CA ASN A 63 12.21 4.58 -14.34
C ASN A 63 10.78 4.70 -14.90
N GLY A 64 10.12 5.84 -14.67
CA GLY A 64 8.84 6.17 -15.30
C GLY A 64 7.59 5.45 -14.76
N LYS A 65 7.74 4.41 -13.93
CA LYS A 65 6.61 3.66 -13.33
C LYS A 65 5.57 4.55 -12.67
N GLY A 66 6.02 5.52 -11.85
CA GLY A 66 5.13 6.44 -11.14
C GLY A 66 4.29 7.28 -12.12
N SER A 67 4.94 7.89 -13.10
CA SER A 67 4.29 8.70 -14.13
C SER A 67 3.33 7.87 -14.99
N ALA A 68 3.75 6.68 -15.43
CA ALA A 68 2.90 5.78 -16.21
C ALA A 68 1.67 5.33 -15.41
N SER A 69 1.84 4.99 -14.14
CA SER A 69 0.74 4.59 -13.25
C SER A 69 -0.27 5.72 -13.04
N HIS A 70 0.20 6.96 -12.87
CA HIS A 70 -0.67 8.13 -12.72
C HIS A 70 -1.43 8.43 -14.02
N MET A 71 -0.76 8.39 -15.18
CA MET A 71 -1.43 8.59 -16.46
C MET A 71 -2.50 7.53 -16.71
N LEU A 72 -2.18 6.25 -16.47
CA LEU A 72 -3.14 5.17 -16.63
C LEU A 72 -4.33 5.32 -15.68
N ALA A 73 -4.08 5.67 -14.42
CA ALA A 73 -5.14 5.90 -13.45
C ALA A 73 -6.07 7.05 -13.88
N ALA A 74 -5.51 8.16 -14.36
CA ALA A 74 -6.29 9.30 -14.86
C ALA A 74 -7.14 8.92 -16.09
N ILE A 75 -6.59 8.14 -17.02
CA ILE A 75 -7.33 7.63 -18.19
C ILE A 75 -8.50 6.75 -17.75
N MET A 76 -8.26 5.79 -16.84
CA MET A 76 -9.31 4.88 -16.36
C MET A 76 -10.41 5.62 -15.58
N GLN A 77 -10.03 6.59 -14.76
CA GLN A 77 -10.99 7.47 -14.08
C GLN A 77 -11.83 8.27 -15.09
N LYS A 78 -11.18 8.86 -16.10
CA LYS A 78 -11.87 9.61 -17.15
C LYS A 78 -12.82 8.73 -17.97
N ALA A 79 -12.50 7.45 -18.13
CA ALA A 79 -13.34 6.44 -18.76
C ALA A 79 -14.48 5.92 -17.86
N GLY A 80 -14.62 6.41 -16.62
CA GLY A 80 -15.73 6.09 -15.72
C GLY A 80 -15.47 4.93 -14.76
N TYR A 81 -14.24 4.40 -14.69
CA TYR A 81 -13.90 3.32 -13.77
C TYR A 81 -13.55 3.84 -12.37
N LYS A 82 -14.07 3.18 -11.32
CA LYS A 82 -13.55 3.34 -9.96
C LYS A 82 -12.13 2.78 -9.92
N THR A 83 -11.16 3.66 -9.74
CA THR A 83 -9.74 3.33 -9.97
C THR A 83 -8.94 3.52 -8.70
N GLY A 84 -8.33 2.45 -8.22
CA GLY A 84 -7.30 2.48 -7.18
C GLY A 84 -5.92 2.74 -7.79
N LEU A 85 -5.08 3.49 -7.10
CA LEU A 85 -3.68 3.70 -7.47
C LEU A 85 -2.78 3.46 -6.26
N TYR A 86 -1.82 2.54 -6.42
CA TYR A 86 -0.75 2.31 -5.46
C TYR A 86 0.60 2.72 -6.05
N THR A 87 1.31 3.65 -5.38
CA THR A 87 2.64 4.10 -5.80
C THR A 87 3.59 4.27 -4.63
N SER A 88 4.90 4.14 -4.88
CA SER A 88 5.94 4.35 -3.88
C SER A 88 7.23 4.90 -4.50
N PRO A 89 8.07 5.64 -3.74
CA PRO A 89 7.82 6.12 -2.38
C PRO A 89 6.77 7.26 -2.34
N HIS A 90 6.40 7.70 -1.14
CA HIS A 90 5.70 8.98 -0.94
C HIS A 90 6.73 10.10 -0.76
N LEU A 91 6.32 11.36 -0.96
CA LEU A 91 7.18 12.52 -0.77
C LEU A 91 6.97 13.20 0.60
N LYS A 92 5.72 13.41 1.04
CA LYS A 92 5.41 14.11 2.30
C LYS A 92 4.49 13.30 3.21
N ASP A 93 3.43 12.72 2.67
CA ASP A 93 2.40 12.01 3.43
C ASP A 93 2.32 10.53 2.99
N PHE A 94 2.26 9.60 3.95
CA PHE A 94 2.14 8.17 3.65
C PHE A 94 0.93 7.86 2.76
N ARG A 95 -0.16 8.60 2.93
CA ARG A 95 -1.42 8.43 2.19
C ARG A 95 -1.27 8.73 0.70
N GLU A 96 -0.21 9.43 0.28
CA GLU A 96 0.12 9.59 -1.15
C GLU A 96 0.29 8.24 -1.86
N ARG A 97 0.63 7.18 -1.12
CA ARG A 97 0.82 5.83 -1.68
C ARG A 97 -0.46 5.14 -2.08
N ILE A 98 -1.61 5.52 -1.51
CA ILE A 98 -2.87 4.80 -1.70
C ILE A 98 -3.96 5.82 -2.04
N LYS A 99 -4.41 5.81 -3.29
CA LYS A 99 -5.44 6.72 -3.77
C LYS A 99 -6.61 5.96 -4.38
N ILE A 100 -7.81 6.50 -4.21
CA ILE A 100 -9.03 6.03 -4.88
C ILE A 100 -9.60 7.23 -5.64
N ASN A 101 -9.75 7.09 -6.96
CA ASN A 101 -10.21 8.17 -7.85
C ASN A 101 -9.41 9.49 -7.68
N GLY A 102 -8.10 9.37 -7.48
CA GLY A 102 -7.21 10.52 -7.33
C GLY A 102 -7.10 11.07 -5.90
N GLU A 103 -8.02 10.72 -5.02
CA GLU A 103 -8.05 11.17 -3.63
C GLU A 103 -7.26 10.25 -2.72
N MET A 104 -6.51 10.83 -1.77
CA MET A 104 -5.83 10.07 -0.73
C MET A 104 -6.84 9.41 0.20
N VAL A 105 -6.48 8.25 0.73
CA VAL A 105 -7.25 7.65 1.84
C VAL A 105 -7.30 8.61 3.04
N ALA A 106 -8.36 8.49 3.84
CA ALA A 106 -8.51 9.29 5.05
C ALA A 106 -7.58 8.80 6.17
N GLU A 107 -7.51 9.56 7.27
CA GLU A 107 -6.68 9.22 8.43
C GLU A 107 -7.39 8.27 9.42
N ASP A 108 -8.72 8.16 9.32
CA ASP A 108 -9.60 7.36 10.17
C ASP A 108 -9.84 5.93 9.67
#